data_AF-A0A2W4JR39-F1
#
_entry.id   AF-A0A2W4JR39-F1
#
_cell.length_a   1.000
_cell.length_b   1.000
_cell.length_c   1.000
_cell.angle_alpha   90.00
_cell.angle_beta   90.00
_cell.angle_gamma   90.00
#
_symmetry.space_group_name_H-M   'P 1'
#
loop_
_entity.id
_entity.type
_entity.pdbx_description
1 polymer ?
#
loop_
_entity_poly.entity_id
_entity_poly.type
_entity_poly.pdbx_seq_one_letter_code
_entity_poly.pdbx_strand_id
1 'polypeptide(L)'
;MRLLPSKFKYVLPASALLLATISSAFAEDLSAMPEKVKALKSPNGAHEVFDVNKGFSSDGEQNRELCIRKTKEKTKQRLLTYHRCLDVAWCPNSSMFVVNDNSGSNEVIPYLYNVNDLKHPVAITPRLMNAVTDKKDKLAIQQSDMFLLVSATRWINPHALEVTVRGAGVKPGCFKIMYEWDLKNSFKRLKRVQE
;
A
#
# COMPACT_ATOMS: atom_id res chain seq x y z
N MET A 1 -51.00 -53.87 -35.31
CA MET A 1 -50.73 -54.94 -34.33
C MET A 1 -50.22 -54.26 -33.06
N ARG A 2 -50.97 -54.36 -31.95
CA ARG A 2 -50.64 -53.83 -30.61
C ARG A 2 -49.55 -54.71 -29.97
N LEU A 3 -48.76 -54.14 -29.04
CA LEU A 3 -48.23 -54.69 -27.76
C LEU A 3 -47.10 -53.75 -27.24
N LEU A 4 -47.43 -52.83 -26.33
CA LEU A 4 -47.14 -52.80 -24.88
C LEU A 4 -45.72 -52.31 -24.48
N PRO A 5 -45.62 -51.36 -23.51
CA PRO A 5 -44.36 -50.72 -23.11
C PRO A 5 -43.65 -51.48 -21.98
N SER A 6 -42.32 -51.64 -22.10
CA SER A 6 -41.48 -52.17 -21.02
C SER A 6 -41.14 -51.07 -20.00
N LYS A 7 -41.59 -51.28 -18.77
CA LYS A 7 -41.28 -50.47 -17.59
C LYS A 7 -39.80 -50.64 -17.22
N PHE A 8 -39.03 -49.56 -17.24
CA PHE A 8 -37.80 -49.45 -16.44
C PHE A 8 -38.02 -48.45 -15.31
N LYS A 9 -38.06 -48.99 -14.09
CA LYS A 9 -38.01 -48.22 -12.85
C LYS A 9 -36.55 -47.90 -12.58
N TYR A 10 -36.17 -46.63 -12.65
CA TYR A 10 -34.91 -46.17 -12.05
C TYR A 10 -35.20 -45.53 -10.70
N VAL A 11 -34.66 -46.20 -9.69
CA VAL A 11 -34.64 -45.81 -8.28
C VAL A 11 -33.74 -44.57 -8.15
N LEU A 12 -34.30 -43.48 -7.64
CA LEU A 12 -33.54 -42.30 -7.21
C LEU A 12 -32.80 -42.64 -5.91
N PRO A 13 -31.47 -42.53 -5.83
CA PRO A 13 -30.82 -42.41 -4.54
C PRO A 13 -30.92 -40.96 -4.08
N ALA A 14 -31.60 -40.77 -2.95
CA ALA A 14 -31.50 -39.58 -2.12
C ALA A 14 -30.08 -39.47 -1.54
N SER A 15 -29.68 -38.23 -1.21
CA SER A 15 -28.40 -37.79 -0.61
C SER A 15 -27.40 -37.29 -1.66
N ALA A 16 -26.84 -36.09 -1.61
CA ALA A 16 -26.68 -35.16 -0.50
C ALA A 16 -26.87 -33.71 -0.98
N LEU A 17 -27.73 -32.99 -0.27
CA LEU A 17 -27.84 -31.54 -0.34
C LEU A 17 -26.66 -30.96 0.45
N LEU A 18 -25.50 -30.77 -0.19
CA LEU A 18 -24.46 -29.93 0.40
C LEU A 18 -24.77 -28.48 0.01
N LEU A 19 -25.45 -27.79 0.93
CA LEU A 19 -25.45 -26.34 1.02
C LEU A 19 -24.00 -25.87 1.22
N ALA A 20 -23.31 -25.62 0.12
CA ALA A 20 -22.12 -24.80 0.13
C ALA A 20 -22.55 -23.34 0.25
N THR A 21 -22.94 -22.91 1.46
CA THR A 21 -22.93 -21.50 1.83
C THR A 21 -21.46 -21.09 1.96
N ILE A 22 -20.80 -20.89 0.83
CA ILE A 22 -19.51 -20.21 0.80
C ILE A 22 -19.83 -18.73 0.97
N SER A 23 -19.58 -18.25 2.19
CA SER A 23 -19.58 -16.85 2.57
C SER A 23 -18.80 -16.02 1.55
N SER A 24 -19.49 -15.33 0.63
CA SER A 24 -18.91 -14.42 -0.35
C SER A 24 -18.64 -13.04 0.28
N ALA A 25 -17.95 -13.01 1.43
CA ALA A 25 -17.68 -11.77 2.17
C ALA A 25 -16.20 -11.54 2.52
N PHE A 26 -15.25 -12.34 2.01
CA PHE A 26 -13.83 -12.17 2.31
C PHE A 26 -12.90 -12.40 1.11
N ALA A 27 -13.23 -11.80 -0.04
CA ALA A 27 -12.39 -11.92 -1.24
C ALA A 27 -12.07 -10.61 -1.96
N GLU A 28 -12.57 -9.45 -1.53
CA GLU A 28 -12.20 -8.18 -2.12
C GLU A 28 -11.69 -7.22 -1.03
N ASP A 29 -10.53 -6.63 -1.29
CA ASP A 29 -9.84 -5.60 -0.50
C ASP A 29 -8.69 -6.04 0.45
N LEU A 30 -7.87 -6.99 -0.02
CA LEU A 30 -6.53 -7.24 0.57
C LEU A 30 -5.40 -6.74 -0.34
N SER A 31 -5.46 -5.47 -0.75
CA SER A 31 -4.28 -4.62 -0.96
C SER A 31 -4.73 -3.20 -1.32
N ALA A 32 -4.84 -2.31 -0.33
CA ALA A 32 -5.05 -0.90 -0.64
C ALA A 32 -3.80 -0.37 -1.37
N MET A 33 -3.98 0.02 -2.64
CA MET A 33 -3.02 0.89 -3.31
C MET A 33 -3.11 2.28 -2.69
N PRO A 34 -1.99 3.02 -2.60
CA PRO A 34 -2.01 4.40 -2.14
C PRO A 34 -2.99 5.27 -2.93
N GLU A 35 -3.83 6.01 -2.22
CA GLU A 35 -4.81 6.93 -2.80
C GLU A 35 -4.42 8.38 -2.54
N LYS A 36 -4.69 9.27 -3.51
CA LYS A 36 -4.59 10.72 -3.31
C LYS A 36 -5.59 11.17 -2.25
N VAL A 37 -5.10 11.65 -1.11
CA VAL A 37 -5.98 11.93 0.03
C VAL A 37 -6.65 13.30 -0.06
N LYS A 38 -7.99 13.27 -0.01
CA LYS A 38 -8.80 14.34 0.61
C LYS A 38 -9.23 13.91 2.02
N ALA A 39 -9.79 12.72 2.14
CA ALA A 39 -10.07 12.02 3.39
C ALA A 39 -10.11 10.51 3.12
N LEU A 40 -9.53 9.72 4.02
CA LEU A 40 -9.39 8.28 3.89
C LEU A 40 -9.54 7.60 5.26
N LYS A 41 -10.56 6.76 5.41
CA LYS A 41 -10.82 6.01 6.65
C LYS A 41 -9.95 4.76 6.73
N SER A 42 -9.59 4.36 7.95
CA SER A 42 -9.01 3.04 8.19
C SER A 42 -10.02 1.95 7.85
N PRO A 43 -9.58 0.72 7.50
CA PRO A 43 -10.49 -0.39 7.15
C PRO A 43 -11.56 -0.69 8.20
N ASN A 44 -11.23 -0.56 9.49
CA ASN A 44 -12.19 -0.73 10.58
C ASN A 44 -13.03 0.53 10.89
N GLY A 45 -12.84 1.62 10.16
CA GLY A 45 -13.53 2.89 10.32
C GLY A 45 -13.24 3.66 11.62
N ALA A 46 -12.25 3.22 12.42
CA ALA A 46 -11.93 3.85 13.70
C ALA A 46 -11.14 5.16 13.55
N HIS A 47 -10.35 5.27 12.49
CA HIS A 47 -9.49 6.42 12.22
C HIS A 47 -9.77 6.97 10.83
N GLU A 48 -9.46 8.25 10.65
CA GLU A 48 -9.51 8.92 9.36
C GLU A 48 -8.29 9.82 9.21
N VAL A 49 -7.57 9.63 8.09
CA VAL A 49 -6.51 10.51 7.65
C VAL A 49 -7.09 11.46 6.60
N PHE A 50 -6.82 12.74 6.72
CA PHE A 50 -7.41 13.75 5.85
C PHE A 50 -6.50 14.95 5.65
N ASP A 51 -6.67 15.60 4.52
CA ASP A 51 -5.95 16.80 4.14
C ASP A 51 -6.65 18.04 4.71
N VAL A 52 -5.83 19.00 5.15
CA VAL A 52 -6.25 20.34 5.54
C VAL A 52 -5.44 21.35 4.72
N ASN A 53 -6.12 22.03 3.80
CA ASN A 53 -5.54 23.15 3.06
C ASN A 53 -5.35 24.38 3.96
N LYS A 54 -4.12 24.88 4.07
CA LYS A 54 -3.73 26.10 4.82
C LYS A 54 -3.45 27.29 3.91
N GLY A 55 -3.81 27.20 2.63
CA GLY A 55 -3.55 28.23 1.63
C GLY A 55 -2.19 28.03 0.99
N PHE A 56 -1.46 29.12 0.82
CA PHE A 56 -0.14 29.14 0.20
C PHE A 56 0.92 29.62 1.20
N SER A 57 2.15 29.14 1.05
CA SER A 57 3.32 29.68 1.74
C SER A 57 3.65 31.08 1.20
N SER A 58 4.58 31.78 1.86
CA SER A 58 5.13 33.05 1.37
C SER A 58 5.70 32.96 -0.05
N ASP A 59 6.13 31.76 -0.43
CA ASP A 59 6.85 31.50 -1.68
C ASP A 59 5.89 31.02 -2.79
N GLY A 60 4.58 31.05 -2.53
CA GLY A 60 3.54 30.69 -3.49
C GLY A 60 3.30 29.19 -3.64
N GLU A 61 3.92 28.36 -2.80
CA GLU A 61 3.65 26.91 -2.77
C GLU A 61 2.40 26.59 -1.98
N GLN A 62 1.69 25.51 -2.31
CA GLN A 62 0.58 25.07 -1.47
C GLN A 62 1.11 24.73 -0.07
N ASN A 63 0.38 25.13 0.97
CA ASN A 63 0.70 24.75 2.34
C ASN A 63 -0.43 23.87 2.84
N ARG A 64 -0.18 22.57 2.98
CA ARG A 64 -1.19 21.58 3.36
C ARG A 64 -0.71 20.76 4.53
N GLU A 65 -1.64 20.33 5.36
CA GLU A 65 -1.37 19.46 6.50
C GLU A 65 -2.05 18.13 6.29
N LEU A 66 -1.30 17.04 6.44
CA LEU A 66 -1.92 15.74 6.64
C LEU A 66 -2.27 15.61 8.12
N CYS A 67 -3.53 15.33 8.40
CA CYS A 67 -4.04 15.15 9.75
C CYS A 67 -4.66 13.77 9.92
N ILE A 68 -4.71 13.28 11.17
CA ILE A 68 -5.46 12.09 11.56
C ILE A 68 -6.40 12.43 12.72
N ARG A 69 -7.55 11.77 12.76
CA ARG A 69 -8.44 11.77 13.93
C ARG A 69 -9.03 10.39 14.14
N LYS A 70 -9.47 10.12 15.37
CA LYS A 70 -10.45 9.06 15.61
C LYS A 70 -11.81 9.54 15.15
N THR A 71 -12.57 8.72 14.43
CA THR A 71 -13.79 9.18 13.72
C THR A 71 -14.88 9.71 14.65
N LYS A 72 -14.90 9.29 15.93
CA LYS A 72 -15.85 9.76 16.94
C LYS A 72 -15.34 10.98 17.73
N GLU A 73 -14.10 11.39 17.52
CA GLU A 73 -13.47 12.49 18.25
C GLU A 73 -13.41 13.75 17.38
N LYS A 74 -13.55 14.91 18.01
CA LYS A 74 -13.40 16.21 17.34
C LYS A 74 -11.94 16.64 17.20
N THR A 75 -11.07 16.09 18.05
CA THR A 75 -9.65 16.43 18.08
C THR A 75 -8.92 15.76 16.92
N LYS A 76 -8.07 16.53 16.24
CA LYS A 76 -7.17 16.03 15.20
C LYS A 76 -5.72 16.18 15.63
N GLN A 77 -4.88 15.30 15.13
CA GLN A 77 -3.43 15.39 15.24
C GLN A 77 -2.85 15.65 13.85
N ARG A 78 -1.95 16.64 13.74
CA ARG A 78 -1.16 16.87 12.53
C ARG A 78 -0.05 15.82 12.45
N LEU A 79 0.10 15.21 11.28
CA LEU A 79 1.11 14.19 10.99
C LEU A 79 2.34 14.78 10.29
N LEU A 80 2.10 15.55 9.22
CA LEU A 80 3.13 16.25 8.47
C LEU A 80 2.55 17.45 7.72
N THR A 81 3.43 18.31 7.24
CA THR A 81 3.12 19.40 6.31
C THR A 81 3.70 19.03 4.94
N TYR A 82 2.98 19.32 3.86
CA TYR A 82 3.38 19.00 2.50
C TYR A 82 2.95 20.07 1.51
N HIS A 83 3.63 20.12 0.36
CA HIS A 83 3.51 21.22 -0.61
C HIS A 83 2.98 20.81 -1.98
N ARG A 84 2.89 19.51 -2.25
CA ARG A 84 2.43 18.98 -3.55
C ARG A 84 1.29 17.98 -3.36
N CYS A 85 1.61 16.70 -3.45
CA CYS A 85 0.65 15.63 -3.29
C CYS A 85 1.21 14.52 -2.40
N LEU A 86 0.30 13.80 -1.79
CA LEU A 86 0.62 12.61 -1.02
C LEU A 86 -0.36 11.51 -1.39
N ASP A 87 0.12 10.28 -1.24
CA ASP A 87 -0.70 9.10 -1.35
C ASP A 87 -0.65 8.33 -0.02
N VAL A 88 -1.79 7.79 0.42
CA VAL A 88 -1.89 7.06 1.69
C VAL A 88 -2.49 5.69 1.46
N ALA A 89 -1.93 4.67 2.12
CA ALA A 89 -2.50 3.33 2.14
C ALA A 89 -2.56 2.78 3.57
N TRP A 90 -3.75 2.39 4.00
CA TRP A 90 -3.96 1.75 5.30
C TRP A 90 -3.55 0.28 5.28
N CYS A 91 -2.94 -0.15 6.38
CA CYS A 91 -2.74 -1.57 6.66
C CYS A 91 -4.10 -2.26 6.81
N PRO A 92 -4.30 -3.49 6.28
CA PRO A 92 -5.59 -4.17 6.33
C PRO A 92 -6.17 -4.33 7.75
N ASN A 93 -5.32 -4.47 8.77
CA ASN A 93 -5.74 -4.58 10.17
C ASN A 93 -5.94 -3.22 10.86
N SER A 94 -5.85 -2.11 10.13
CA SER A 94 -6.00 -0.73 10.63
C SER A 94 -4.98 -0.28 11.70
N SER A 95 -3.92 -1.05 11.97
CA SER A 95 -2.94 -0.68 13.01
C SER A 95 -1.94 0.36 12.54
N MET A 96 -1.75 0.48 11.23
CA MET A 96 -0.70 1.26 10.60
C MET A 96 -1.17 1.81 9.25
N PHE A 97 -0.46 2.80 8.73
CA PHE A 97 -0.63 3.28 7.36
C PHE A 97 0.68 3.84 6.83
N VAL A 98 0.82 3.82 5.51
CA VAL A 98 1.96 4.46 4.82
C VAL A 98 1.51 5.76 4.19
N VAL A 99 2.43 6.73 4.15
CA VAL A 99 2.27 8.00 3.45
C VAL A 99 3.44 8.13 2.49
N ASN A 100 3.17 8.23 1.19
CA ASN A 100 4.15 8.60 0.19
C ASN A 100 4.07 10.12 -0.03
N ASP A 101 4.98 10.87 0.58
CA ASP A 101 5.07 12.31 0.35
C ASP A 101 5.82 12.59 -0.95
N ASN A 102 5.15 13.13 -1.97
CA ASN A 102 5.77 13.49 -3.24
C ASN A 102 6.30 14.93 -3.12
N SER A 103 7.35 15.11 -2.31
CA SER A 103 7.97 16.40 -1.98
C SER A 103 8.48 17.16 -3.21
N GLY A 104 8.93 16.43 -4.24
CA GLY A 104 9.52 17.01 -5.45
C GLY A 104 9.13 16.27 -6.73
N SER A 105 9.62 16.75 -7.88
CA SER A 105 9.37 16.08 -9.17
C SER A 105 10.18 14.78 -9.29
N ASN A 106 11.25 14.67 -8.50
CA ASN A 106 12.24 13.60 -8.57
C ASN A 106 12.46 12.92 -7.20
N GLU A 107 11.56 13.12 -6.24
CA GLU A 107 11.68 12.58 -4.89
C GLU A 107 10.31 12.15 -4.34
N VAL A 108 10.29 10.99 -3.70
CA VAL A 108 9.19 10.51 -2.86
C VAL A 108 9.78 10.11 -1.52
N ILE A 109 9.19 10.61 -0.43
CA ILE A 109 9.59 10.31 0.94
C ILE A 109 8.51 9.47 1.62
N PRO A 110 8.67 8.14 1.62
CA PRO A 110 7.70 7.23 2.23
C PRO A 110 7.90 7.15 3.75
N TYR A 111 6.82 7.38 4.49
CA TYR A 111 6.71 7.23 5.93
C TYR A 111 5.73 6.13 6.31
N LEU A 112 6.07 5.36 7.34
CA LEU A 112 5.17 4.39 7.96
C LEU A 112 4.76 4.89 9.35
N TYR A 113 3.46 5.07 9.55
CA TYR A 113 2.87 5.49 10.81
C TYR A 113 2.23 4.31 11.54
N ASN A 114 2.47 4.22 12.84
CA ASN A 114 1.74 3.34 13.75
C ASN A 114 0.67 4.17 14.48
N VAL A 115 -0.59 3.72 14.49
CA VAL A 115 -1.68 4.47 15.13
C VAL A 115 -1.47 4.63 16.64
N ASN A 116 -0.72 3.73 17.26
CA ASN A 116 -0.38 3.78 18.68
C ASN A 116 0.88 4.63 18.97
N ASP A 117 1.66 4.98 17.93
CA ASP A 117 2.84 5.84 18.06
C ASP A 117 3.01 6.75 16.83
N LEU A 118 2.11 7.73 16.73
CA LEU A 118 2.09 8.69 15.63
C LEU A 118 3.24 9.71 15.69
N LYS A 119 3.96 9.80 16.82
CA LYS A 119 5.05 10.77 17.03
C LYS A 119 6.37 10.33 16.39
N HIS A 120 6.54 9.03 16.17
CA HIS A 120 7.77 8.45 15.64
C HIS A 120 7.50 7.67 14.36
N PRO A 121 7.10 8.34 13.26
CA PRO A 121 6.96 7.67 11.98
C PRO A 121 8.31 7.11 11.51
N VAL A 122 8.25 5.96 10.86
CA VAL A 122 9.43 5.31 10.29
C VAL A 122 9.65 5.80 8.86
N ALA A 123 10.76 6.49 8.61
CA ALA A 123 11.22 6.77 7.26
C ALA A 123 11.67 5.46 6.58
N ILE A 124 11.03 5.09 5.47
CA ILE A 124 11.25 3.78 4.82
C ILE A 124 12.54 3.77 4.00
N THR A 125 12.86 4.88 3.32
CA THR A 125 14.02 4.97 2.41
C THR A 125 15.34 4.57 3.07
N PRO A 126 15.76 5.16 4.22
CA PRO A 126 17.03 4.77 4.84
C PRO A 126 17.07 3.30 5.26
N ARG A 127 15.95 2.76 5.73
CA ARG A 127 15.85 1.34 6.12
C ARG A 127 16.03 0.42 4.93
N LEU A 128 15.38 0.74 3.81
CA LEU A 128 15.54 0.00 2.57
C LEU A 128 16.99 0.05 2.11
N MET A 129 17.59 1.24 2.03
CA MET A 129 18.97 1.42 1.53
C MET A 129 20.00 0.64 2.36
N ASN A 130 19.81 0.58 3.67
CA ASN A 130 20.65 -0.22 4.56
C ASN A 130 20.45 -1.74 4.37
N ALA A 131 19.25 -2.16 3.94
CA ALA A 131 18.89 -3.57 3.76
C ALA A 131 19.19 -4.11 2.35
N VAL A 132 19.35 -3.27 1.33
CA VAL A 132 19.77 -3.73 0.00
C VAL A 132 21.12 -4.42 0.14
N THR A 133 21.23 -5.67 -0.30
CA THR A 133 22.49 -6.45 -0.26
C THR A 133 22.96 -6.87 -1.65
N ASP A 134 22.04 -6.98 -2.62
CA ASP A 134 22.37 -7.33 -4.00
C ASP A 134 23.25 -6.25 -4.64
N LYS A 135 24.41 -6.67 -5.17
CA LYS A 135 25.41 -5.75 -5.75
C LYS A 135 24.88 -4.99 -6.96
N LYS A 136 24.06 -5.61 -7.81
CA LYS A 136 23.50 -4.96 -9.01
C LYS A 136 22.46 -3.91 -8.63
N ASP A 137 21.67 -4.18 -7.58
CA ASP A 137 20.67 -3.24 -7.09
C ASP A 137 21.34 -2.06 -6.38
N LYS A 138 22.33 -2.33 -5.52
CA LYS A 138 23.16 -1.26 -4.92
C LYS A 138 23.78 -0.36 -5.97
N LEU A 139 24.42 -0.96 -6.97
CA LEU A 139 25.09 -0.21 -8.03
C LEU A 139 24.10 0.66 -8.81
N ALA A 140 22.96 0.10 -9.22
CA ALA A 140 21.93 0.85 -9.94
C ALA A 140 21.38 2.02 -9.12
N ILE A 141 21.12 1.81 -7.83
CA ILE A 141 20.67 2.86 -6.91
C ILE A 141 21.74 3.95 -6.74
N GLN A 142 23.00 3.56 -6.53
CA GLN A 142 24.12 4.49 -6.33
C GLN A 142 24.47 5.30 -7.58
N GLN A 143 24.25 4.73 -8.76
CA GLN A 143 24.50 5.37 -10.05
C GLN A 143 23.29 6.13 -10.60
N SER A 144 22.18 6.17 -9.86
CA SER A 144 20.98 6.92 -10.24
C SER A 144 21.23 8.42 -10.02
N ASP A 145 21.39 9.18 -11.10
CA ASP A 145 21.74 10.60 -11.06
C ASP A 145 20.62 11.53 -11.57
N MET A 146 19.62 11.00 -12.28
CA MET A 146 18.47 11.80 -12.74
C MET A 146 17.35 11.85 -11.70
N PHE A 147 16.93 10.70 -11.20
CA PHE A 147 15.95 10.58 -10.11
C PHE A 147 16.08 9.24 -9.39
N LEU A 148 15.61 9.20 -8.14
CA LEU A 148 15.46 7.97 -7.37
C LEU A 148 14.20 8.09 -6.49
N LEU A 149 13.14 7.38 -6.89
CA LEU A 149 11.85 7.42 -6.22
C LEU A 149 11.67 6.13 -5.42
N VAL A 150 11.53 6.26 -4.10
CA VAL A 150 11.19 5.14 -3.22
C VAL A 150 9.75 5.34 -2.75
N SER A 151 8.91 4.33 -2.95
CA SER A 151 7.49 4.43 -2.61
C SER A 151 6.99 3.13 -1.99
N ALA A 152 6.15 3.24 -0.97
CA ALA A 152 5.36 2.12 -0.48
C ALA A 152 4.16 1.92 -1.40
N THR A 153 4.13 0.86 -2.21
CA THR A 153 3.18 0.73 -3.31
C THR A 153 1.90 -0.01 -2.96
N ARG A 154 1.93 -0.92 -1.99
CA ARG A 154 0.74 -1.61 -1.46
C ARG A 154 1.09 -2.45 -0.25
N TRP A 155 0.08 -2.76 0.55
CA TRP A 155 0.16 -3.81 1.55
C TRP A 155 0.06 -5.19 0.89
N ILE A 156 0.96 -6.11 1.27
CA ILE A 156 0.88 -7.52 0.87
C ILE A 156 0.03 -8.28 1.89
N ASN A 157 0.24 -8.00 3.17
CA ASN A 157 -0.54 -8.50 4.30
C ASN A 157 -0.30 -7.55 5.50
N PRO A 158 -0.93 -7.77 6.67
CA PRO A 158 -0.75 -6.89 7.83
C PRO A 158 0.68 -6.77 8.40
N HIS A 159 1.61 -7.60 7.93
CA HIS A 159 2.99 -7.66 8.40
C HIS A 159 4.01 -7.42 7.27
N ALA A 160 3.54 -7.24 6.03
CA ALA A 160 4.42 -7.09 4.88
C ALA A 160 3.92 -6.02 3.91
N LEU A 161 4.85 -5.18 3.47
CA LEU A 161 4.60 -4.04 2.60
C LEU A 161 5.44 -4.17 1.32
N GLU A 162 4.84 -3.95 0.17
CA GLU A 162 5.59 -3.81 -1.07
C GLU A 162 6.19 -2.39 -1.15
N VAL A 163 7.51 -2.32 -1.34
CA VAL A 163 8.24 -1.07 -1.52
C VAL A 163 8.93 -1.11 -2.88
N THR A 164 8.64 -0.11 -3.70
CA THR A 164 9.19 0.04 -5.05
C THR A 164 10.25 1.13 -5.06
N VAL A 165 11.39 0.81 -5.68
CA VAL A 165 12.44 1.77 -6.05
C VAL A 165 12.40 1.94 -7.56
N ARG A 166 12.20 3.16 -8.04
CA ARG A 166 12.37 3.55 -9.44
C ARG A 166 13.55 4.49 -9.54
N GLY A 167 14.41 4.31 -10.53
CA GLY A 167 15.52 5.22 -10.77
C GLY A 167 15.88 5.30 -12.24
N ALA A 168 16.60 6.35 -12.59
CA ALA A 168 17.21 6.51 -13.90
C ALA A 168 18.59 7.14 -13.74
N GLY A 169 19.54 6.65 -14.55
CA GLY A 169 20.84 7.29 -14.71
C GLY A 169 21.56 6.89 -15.99
N VAL A 170 22.76 7.45 -16.18
CA VAL A 170 23.52 7.36 -17.44
C VAL A 170 23.72 5.90 -17.91
N LYS A 171 23.95 4.96 -16.99
CA LYS A 171 23.88 3.49 -17.20
C LYS A 171 23.58 2.78 -15.88
N PRO A 172 22.72 1.73 -15.85
CA PRO A 172 21.95 1.16 -16.94
C PRO A 172 20.53 1.76 -16.96
N GLY A 173 20.27 2.77 -17.80
CA GLY A 173 18.92 3.26 -18.13
C GLY A 173 17.95 3.48 -16.97
N CYS A 174 16.66 3.32 -17.25
CA CYS A 174 15.60 3.33 -16.24
C CYS A 174 15.45 1.93 -15.62
N PHE A 175 15.18 1.89 -14.32
CA PHE A 175 14.95 0.63 -13.62
C PHE A 175 13.82 0.73 -12.61
N LYS A 176 13.23 -0.42 -12.32
CA LYS A 176 12.27 -0.62 -11.24
C LYS A 176 12.63 -1.86 -10.44
N ILE A 177 12.80 -1.71 -9.13
CA ILE A 177 13.04 -2.82 -8.20
C ILE A 177 11.90 -2.85 -7.18
N MET A 178 11.31 -4.01 -6.97
CA MET A 178 10.24 -4.25 -6.02
C MET A 178 10.78 -5.10 -4.88
N TYR A 179 10.56 -4.64 -3.66
CA TYR A 179 10.90 -5.33 -2.43
C TYR A 179 9.63 -5.62 -1.63
N GLU A 180 9.63 -6.72 -0.89
CA GLU A 180 8.73 -6.99 0.21
C GLU A 180 9.47 -6.61 1.49
N TRP A 181 8.90 -5.74 2.29
CA TRP A 181 9.37 -5.44 3.62
C TRP A 181 8.54 -6.22 4.64
N ASP A 182 9.12 -7.27 5.21
CA ASP A 182 8.59 -7.87 6.42
C ASP A 182 8.89 -6.91 7.58
N LEU A 183 7.85 -6.32 8.14
CA LEU A 183 7.94 -5.27 9.15
C LEU A 183 8.63 -5.72 10.44
N LYS A 184 8.73 -7.03 10.70
CA LYS A 184 9.44 -7.59 11.86
C LYS A 184 10.90 -7.92 11.54
N ASN A 185 11.14 -8.38 10.31
CA ASN A 185 12.42 -8.89 9.90
C ASN A 185 13.18 -7.85 9.05
N SER A 186 13.11 -7.97 7.72
CA SER A 186 13.90 -7.17 6.79
C SER A 186 13.23 -7.08 5.42
N PHE A 187 13.93 -6.46 4.47
CA PHE A 187 13.53 -6.37 3.08
C PHE A 187 14.00 -7.60 2.28
N LYS A 188 13.12 -8.13 1.45
CA LYS A 188 13.38 -9.20 0.48
C LYS A 188 13.06 -8.69 -0.92
N ARG A 189 13.98 -8.87 -1.87
CA ARG A 189 13.70 -8.53 -3.26
C ARG A 189 12.63 -9.46 -3.85
N LEU A 190 11.59 -8.88 -4.43
CA LEU A 190 10.55 -9.58 -5.18
C LEU A 190 10.88 -9.65 -6.67
N LYS A 191 11.22 -8.51 -7.27
CA LYS A 191 11.37 -8.40 -8.72
C LYS A 191 12.29 -7.23 -9.10
N ARG A 192 13.01 -7.38 -10.21
CA ARG A 192 13.67 -6.27 -10.91
C ARG A 192 13.18 -6.23 -12.36
N VAL A 193 12.93 -5.02 -12.85
CA VAL A 193 12.55 -4.72 -14.24
C VAL A 193 13.52 -3.67 -14.75
N GLN A 194 14.07 -3.93 -15.93
CA GLN A 194 14.85 -2.96 -16.69
C GLN A 194 13.90 -2.34 -17.71
N GLU A 195 13.76 -1.01 -17.70
CA GLU A 195 12.91 -0.26 -18.62
C GLU A 195 13.74 0.28 -19.79
#